data_AF-A0A3B9Z331-F1
#
_entry.id   AF-A0A3B9Z331-F1
#
_cell.length_a   1.000
_cell.length_b   1.000
_cell.length_c   1.000
_cell.angle_alpha   90.00
_cell.angle_beta   90.00
_cell.angle_gamma   90.00
#
_symmetry.space_group_name_H-M   'P 1'
#
loop_
_entity.id
_entity.type
_entity.pdbx_description
1 polymer ?
#
loop_
_entity_poly.entity_id
_entity_poly.type
_entity_poly.pdbx_seq_one_letter_code
_entity_poly.pdbx_strand_id
1 'polypeptide(L)'
;PVLPDGTVRKLDAIWTITPGGPAQPGVTYAGTDLAAIFRSDDGGESWHELVGLQHHPSRGHWAPGADGMCLHTILPHPTDPARMWVGMSAVGVFETTDGGATWQTRHDGLKEVETGQPESEVARCVHGVMAHPDDPERLFLQFHFGVFRSDNGGQVWKPIGTGLPSDFGFPIVVTRSGAVMVVPLAADVQRVFVDGRLRIFRSTDGGTSWNAITAGLPQEHYYGGVLRGSMRTDLETGEVVFGTNHGEVFHSADEGLTWTRLPGKLTRIMYVSLA
;
A
#
# COMPACT_ATOMS: atom_id res chain seq x y z
N PRO A 1 11.16 14.83 15.12
CA PRO A 1 10.31 16.05 15.03
C PRO A 1 9.82 16.46 16.41
N VAL A 2 9.73 17.76 16.71
CA VAL A 2 9.18 18.23 17.98
C VAL A 2 7.69 18.49 17.77
N LEU A 3 6.82 17.86 18.56
CA LEU A 3 5.39 18.10 18.51
C LEU A 3 5.02 19.50 19.02
N PRO A 4 3.80 20.01 18.72
CA PRO A 4 3.33 21.29 19.26
C PRO A 4 3.34 21.38 20.79
N ASP A 5 3.38 20.25 21.50
CA ASP A 5 3.49 20.15 22.96
C ASP A 5 4.94 20.11 23.49
N GLY A 6 5.94 20.25 22.61
CA GLY A 6 7.36 20.25 22.96
C GLY A 6 7.98 18.85 23.10
N THR A 7 7.23 17.77 22.89
CA THR A 7 7.79 16.41 22.94
C THR A 7 8.64 16.10 21.71
N VAL A 8 9.85 15.59 21.93
CA VAL A 8 10.73 15.12 20.85
C VAL A 8 10.27 13.73 20.41
N ARG A 9 9.64 13.63 19.24
CA ARG A 9 9.38 12.33 18.60
C ARG A 9 10.69 11.73 18.13
N LYS A 10 11.01 10.55 18.66
CA LYS A 10 11.95 9.63 18.04
C LYS A 10 11.27 9.00 16.83
N LEU A 11 11.91 9.10 15.68
CA LEU A 11 11.54 8.36 14.48
C LEU A 11 12.07 6.92 14.66
N ASP A 12 11.19 5.92 14.71
CA ASP A 12 11.60 4.52 14.84
C ASP A 12 11.74 3.82 13.48
N ALA A 13 10.97 4.22 12.46
CA ALA A 13 11.04 3.58 11.15
C ALA A 13 10.58 4.47 9.98
N ILE A 14 11.33 4.40 8.87
CA ILE A 14 10.86 4.85 7.55
C ILE A 14 10.17 3.66 6.88
N TRP A 15 8.91 3.83 6.50
CA TRP A 15 8.06 2.77 5.92
C TRP A 15 8.01 2.81 4.41
N THR A 16 8.13 4.00 3.82
CA THR A 16 8.18 4.17 2.37
C THR A 16 9.00 5.40 2.00
N ILE A 17 9.65 5.34 0.84
CA ILE A 17 10.23 6.48 0.14
C ILE A 17 9.62 6.46 -1.26
N THR A 18 9.02 7.58 -1.67
CA THR A 18 8.27 7.68 -2.92
C THR A 18 8.72 8.93 -3.69
N PRO A 19 9.15 8.80 -4.96
CA PRO A 19 9.39 9.96 -5.82
C PRO A 19 8.12 10.80 -6.00
N GLY A 20 8.25 12.12 -6.13
CA GLY A 20 7.14 13.04 -6.35
C GLY A 20 6.46 12.90 -7.71
N GLY A 21 7.00 12.05 -8.58
CA GLY A 21 6.45 11.75 -9.90
C GLY A 21 6.68 12.85 -10.94
N PRO A 22 6.08 12.72 -12.14
CA PRO A 22 6.32 13.63 -13.27
C PRO A 22 5.95 15.09 -12.99
N ALA A 23 4.94 15.34 -12.14
CA ALA A 23 4.55 16.70 -11.75
C ALA A 23 5.55 17.39 -10.82
N GLN A 24 6.44 16.65 -10.15
CA GLN A 24 7.38 17.16 -9.16
C GLN A 24 8.75 16.47 -9.31
N PRO A 25 9.47 16.69 -10.43
CA PRO A 25 10.79 16.08 -10.62
C PRO A 25 11.77 16.56 -9.54
N GLY A 26 12.55 15.63 -8.99
CA GLY A 26 13.51 15.90 -7.90
C GLY A 26 12.92 15.92 -6.49
N VAL A 27 11.59 15.98 -6.36
CA VAL A 27 10.92 15.87 -5.07
C VAL A 27 10.85 14.41 -4.65
N THR A 28 11.10 14.13 -3.36
CA THR A 28 10.91 12.82 -2.76
C THR A 28 10.13 12.94 -1.46
N TYR A 29 9.24 11.99 -1.21
CA TYR A 29 8.46 11.90 0.01
C TYR A 29 8.88 10.69 0.84
N ALA A 30 8.85 10.82 2.16
CA ALA A 30 9.10 9.71 3.09
C ALA A 30 7.93 9.57 4.06
N GLY A 31 7.38 8.36 4.15
CA GLY A 31 6.33 8.00 5.09
C GLY A 31 6.93 7.22 6.25
N THR A 32 6.51 7.55 7.47
CA THR A 32 7.17 7.04 8.67
C THR A 32 6.20 6.40 9.66
N ASP A 33 6.75 5.85 10.74
CA ASP A 33 6.00 5.57 11.94
C ASP A 33 5.30 6.84 12.48
N LEU A 34 4.29 6.62 13.31
CA LEU A 34 3.43 7.68 13.87
C LEU A 34 2.64 8.50 12.83
N ALA A 35 2.46 7.93 11.63
CA ALA A 35 1.67 8.51 10.56
C ALA A 35 2.15 9.93 10.16
N ALA A 36 3.46 10.11 10.02
CA ALA A 36 4.07 11.36 9.54
C ALA A 36 4.59 11.21 8.10
N ILE A 37 4.64 12.34 7.40
CA ILE A 37 5.14 12.47 6.04
C ILE A 37 6.18 13.59 5.99
N PHE A 38 7.30 13.31 5.33
CA PHE A 38 8.37 14.26 5.07
C PHE A 38 8.52 14.46 3.58
N ARG A 39 8.96 15.66 3.21
CA ARG A 39 9.28 16.06 1.85
C ARG A 39 10.75 16.48 1.79
N SER A 40 11.40 16.07 0.71
CA SER A 40 12.70 16.56 0.27
C SER A 40 12.54 17.17 -1.12
N ASP A 41 13.16 18.32 -1.35
CA ASP A 41 13.20 19.01 -2.65
C ASP A 41 14.59 18.87 -3.32
N ASP A 42 15.48 18.10 -2.72
CA ASP A 42 16.90 17.97 -3.08
C ASP A 42 17.33 16.50 -3.24
N GLY A 43 16.42 15.64 -3.69
CA GLY A 43 16.74 14.23 -3.96
C GLY A 43 17.01 13.38 -2.70
N GLY A 44 16.56 13.85 -1.54
CA GLY A 44 16.67 13.15 -0.25
C GLY A 44 17.83 13.60 0.63
N GLU A 45 18.56 14.67 0.26
CA GLU A 45 19.66 15.21 1.08
C GLU A 45 19.15 15.89 2.35
N SER A 46 18.06 16.66 2.26
CA SER A 46 17.40 17.30 3.39
C SER A 46 15.88 17.10 3.37
N TRP A 47 15.29 17.09 4.57
CA TRP A 47 13.88 16.72 4.77
C TRP A 47 13.19 17.71 5.70
N HIS A 48 11.95 18.07 5.37
CA HIS A 48 11.04 18.79 6.24
C HIS A 48 9.70 18.06 6.35
N GLU A 49 9.06 18.15 7.52
CA GLU A 49 7.76 17.50 7.75
C GLU A 49 6.63 18.31 7.09
N LEU A 50 5.69 17.64 6.42
CA LEU A 50 4.42 18.25 6.05
C LEU A 50 3.46 18.11 7.23
N VAL A 51 3.41 19.15 8.07
CA VAL A 51 2.73 19.13 9.38
C VAL A 51 1.20 19.03 9.30
N GLY A 52 0.60 19.11 8.11
CA GLY A 52 -0.85 19.09 7.92
C GLY A 52 -1.54 17.88 8.56
N LEU A 53 -0.93 16.69 8.49
CA LEU A 53 -1.46 15.48 9.16
C LEU A 53 -1.40 15.60 10.69
N GLN A 54 -0.37 16.24 11.26
CA GLN A 54 -0.26 16.44 12.71
C GLN A 54 -1.25 17.49 13.24
N HIS A 55 -1.67 18.42 12.39
CA HIS A 55 -2.68 19.43 12.71
C HIS A 55 -4.10 19.02 12.30
N HIS A 56 -4.28 17.82 11.73
CA HIS A 56 -5.60 17.34 11.34
C HIS A 56 -6.53 17.24 12.56
N PRO A 57 -7.80 17.70 12.49
CA PRO A 57 -8.70 17.70 13.65
C PRO A 57 -8.88 16.34 14.35
N SER A 58 -8.82 15.25 13.58
CA SER A 58 -8.93 13.89 14.14
C SER A 58 -7.63 13.33 14.73
N ARG A 59 -6.49 14.06 14.66
CA ARG A 59 -5.16 13.55 15.03
C ARG A 59 -5.08 12.98 16.46
N GLY A 60 -5.83 13.58 17.39
CA GLY A 60 -5.91 13.13 18.79
C GLY A 60 -6.60 11.77 18.97
N HIS A 61 -7.32 11.29 17.95
CA HIS A 61 -8.02 9.99 17.96
C HIS A 61 -7.29 8.91 17.15
N TRP A 62 -6.07 9.20 16.67
CA TRP A 62 -5.27 8.23 15.92
C TRP A 62 -4.51 7.34 16.89
N ALA A 63 -4.75 6.04 16.81
CA ALA A 63 -4.11 5.06 17.65
C ALA A 63 -3.37 4.01 16.80
N PRO A 64 -2.26 3.46 17.32
CA PRO A 64 -1.57 2.35 16.66
C PRO A 64 -2.44 1.09 16.67
N GLY A 65 -2.32 0.29 15.61
CA GLY A 65 -2.77 -1.11 15.63
C GLY A 65 -1.75 -2.00 16.32
N ALA A 66 -1.97 -3.32 16.28
CA ALA A 66 -1.08 -4.31 16.90
C ALA A 66 0.39 -4.20 16.44
N ASP A 67 0.60 -3.88 15.16
CA ASP A 67 1.93 -3.72 14.53
C ASP A 67 2.41 -2.25 14.51
N GLY A 68 1.77 -1.37 15.29
CA GLY A 68 2.09 0.06 15.36
C GLY A 68 1.27 0.94 14.41
N MET A 69 1.62 2.23 14.37
CA MET A 69 1.05 3.21 13.44
C MET A 69 2.08 3.60 12.39
N CYS A 70 1.72 3.57 11.11
CA CYS A 70 2.63 3.89 10.01
C CYS A 70 1.93 4.50 8.80
N LEU A 71 2.62 5.44 8.14
CA LEU A 71 2.31 5.93 6.80
C LEU A 71 3.17 5.16 5.81
N HIS A 72 2.54 4.27 5.06
CA HIS A 72 3.23 3.29 4.21
C HIS A 72 2.92 3.44 2.73
N THR A 73 1.91 4.24 2.40
CA THR A 73 1.54 4.55 1.01
C THR A 73 1.56 6.06 0.83
N ILE A 74 2.22 6.52 -0.24
CA ILE A 74 2.20 7.89 -0.73
C ILE A 74 1.98 7.79 -2.24
N LEU A 75 0.95 8.46 -2.76
CA LEU A 75 0.59 8.46 -4.17
C LEU A 75 0.48 9.90 -4.67
N PRO A 76 1.57 10.50 -5.16
CA PRO A 76 1.52 11.81 -5.81
C PRO A 76 0.67 11.74 -7.08
N HIS A 77 -0.16 12.76 -7.32
CA HIS A 77 -0.92 12.84 -8.56
C HIS A 77 0.04 13.13 -9.73
N PRO A 78 -0.06 12.42 -10.87
CA PRO A 78 0.95 12.48 -11.93
C PRO A 78 1.02 13.83 -12.65
N THR A 79 -0.05 14.62 -12.59
CA THR A 79 -0.16 15.92 -13.30
C THR A 79 -0.53 17.09 -12.39
N ASP A 80 -0.72 16.88 -11.09
CA ASP A 80 -1.08 17.94 -10.14
C ASP A 80 -0.15 17.86 -8.92
N PRO A 81 0.83 18.78 -8.79
CA PRO A 81 1.80 18.73 -7.71
C PRO A 81 1.21 19.02 -6.33
N ALA A 82 0.01 19.62 -6.26
CA ALA A 82 -0.67 19.90 -5.00
C ALA A 82 -1.49 18.71 -4.50
N ARG A 83 -1.74 17.70 -5.35
CA ARG A 83 -2.59 16.56 -5.02
C ARG A 83 -1.77 15.30 -4.74
N MET A 84 -2.09 14.63 -3.64
CA MET A 84 -1.59 13.30 -3.35
C MET A 84 -2.52 12.57 -2.36
N TRP A 85 -2.43 11.24 -2.39
CA TRP A 85 -3.05 10.38 -1.39
C TRP A 85 -2.02 9.74 -0.49
N VAL A 86 -2.39 9.49 0.76
CA VAL A 86 -1.60 8.71 1.71
C VAL A 86 -2.44 7.59 2.32
N GLY A 87 -1.81 6.44 2.53
CA GLY A 87 -2.40 5.29 3.20
C GLY A 87 -1.66 4.99 4.50
N MET A 88 -2.43 4.91 5.59
CA MET A 88 -1.93 4.80 6.95
C MET A 88 -2.59 3.62 7.66
N SER A 89 -1.80 2.79 8.34
CA SER A 89 -2.29 1.75 9.25
C SER A 89 -2.03 2.19 10.68
N ALA A 90 -2.99 2.23 11.60
CA ALA A 90 -4.41 1.87 11.48
C ALA A 90 -5.34 3.11 11.40
N VAL A 91 -5.03 4.08 10.52
CA VAL A 91 -5.76 5.35 10.43
C VAL A 91 -6.69 5.44 9.20
N GLY A 92 -6.20 5.13 7.99
CA GLY A 92 -7.02 5.21 6.77
C GLY A 92 -6.33 5.84 5.59
N VAL A 93 -7.15 6.32 4.65
CA VAL A 93 -6.69 6.96 3.41
C VAL A 93 -7.03 8.44 3.48
N PHE A 94 -6.04 9.29 3.22
CA PHE A 94 -6.22 10.73 3.23
C PHE A 94 -5.79 11.30 1.88
N GLU A 95 -6.44 12.38 1.46
CA GLU A 95 -6.07 13.17 0.29
C GLU A 95 -5.70 14.58 0.74
N THR A 96 -4.67 15.15 0.11
CA THR A 96 -4.43 16.60 0.11
C THR A 96 -4.63 17.13 -1.30
N THR A 97 -5.07 18.39 -1.40
CA THR A 97 -5.16 19.14 -2.65
C THR A 97 -4.43 20.48 -2.59
N ASP A 98 -3.59 20.66 -1.58
CA ASP A 98 -2.86 21.90 -1.29
C ASP A 98 -1.39 21.65 -0.91
N GLY A 99 -0.82 20.54 -1.40
CA GLY A 99 0.59 20.20 -1.21
C GLY A 99 0.91 19.66 0.19
N GLY A 100 -0.09 19.18 0.93
CA GLY A 100 0.05 18.59 2.26
C GLY A 100 -0.16 19.58 3.41
N ALA A 101 -0.63 20.80 3.13
CA ALA A 101 -0.97 21.77 4.16
C ALA A 101 -2.25 21.36 4.93
N THR A 102 -3.25 20.85 4.22
CA THR A 102 -4.46 20.23 4.79
C THR A 102 -4.75 18.88 4.16
N TRP A 103 -5.50 18.06 4.89
CA TRP A 103 -5.83 16.69 4.49
C TRP A 103 -7.31 16.40 4.75
N GLN A 104 -7.92 15.60 3.88
CA GLN A 104 -9.29 15.12 3.99
C GLN A 104 -9.31 13.60 4.05
N THR A 105 -10.19 13.04 4.86
CA THR A 105 -10.43 11.60 4.90
C THR A 105 -11.06 11.09 3.60
N ARG A 106 -10.72 9.86 3.23
CA ARG A 106 -11.19 9.16 2.03
C ARG A 106 -11.63 7.75 2.40
N HIS A 107 -12.63 7.66 3.27
CA HIS A 107 -12.99 6.41 3.98
C HIS A 107 -14.39 5.89 3.63
N ASP A 108 -15.21 6.60 2.86
CA ASP A 108 -16.60 6.19 2.64
C ASP A 108 -16.66 4.83 1.94
N GLY A 109 -17.52 3.95 2.44
CA GLY A 109 -17.59 2.55 2.00
C GLY A 109 -16.57 1.61 2.68
N LEU A 110 -15.63 2.13 3.48
CA LEU A 110 -14.72 1.32 4.31
C LEU A 110 -15.25 1.20 5.74
N LYS A 111 -15.34 -0.03 6.21
CA LYS A 111 -15.74 -0.34 7.58
C LYS A 111 -14.61 -0.05 8.55
N GLU A 112 -14.99 0.31 9.78
CA GLU A 112 -14.06 0.39 10.90
C GLU A 112 -13.41 -0.97 11.15
N VAL A 113 -12.15 -0.95 11.56
CA VAL A 113 -11.47 -2.16 12.06
C VAL A 113 -11.30 -1.97 13.55
N GLU A 114 -11.67 -2.98 14.33
CA GLU A 114 -11.49 -2.97 15.77
C GLU A 114 -9.98 -2.93 16.08
N THR A 115 -9.52 -1.82 16.64
CA THR A 115 -8.11 -1.63 17.03
C THR A 115 -7.88 -1.90 18.52
N GLY A 116 -8.91 -2.38 19.23
CA GLY A 116 -8.91 -2.49 20.70
C GLY A 116 -8.94 -1.13 21.40
N GLN A 117 -9.24 -0.05 20.67
CA GLN A 117 -9.36 1.33 21.15
C GLN A 117 -10.81 1.82 20.98
N PRO A 118 -11.22 2.92 21.65
CA PRO A 118 -12.55 3.50 21.48
C PRO A 118 -12.88 3.78 20.01
N GLU A 119 -14.19 3.76 19.67
CA GLU A 119 -14.66 4.13 18.32
C GLU A 119 -14.04 5.44 17.86
N SER A 120 -13.49 5.43 16.64
CA SER A 120 -12.76 6.54 16.05
C SER A 120 -13.15 6.63 14.59
N GLU A 121 -13.52 7.83 14.15
CA GLU A 121 -13.86 8.17 12.75
C GLU A 121 -12.78 7.69 11.74
N VAL A 122 -11.57 7.44 12.23
CA VAL A 122 -10.38 7.10 11.45
C VAL A 122 -9.75 5.79 11.91
N ALA A 123 -10.52 4.82 12.41
CA ALA A 123 -9.99 3.47 12.69
C ALA A 123 -10.04 2.58 11.43
N ARG A 124 -9.10 2.75 10.50
CA ARG A 124 -9.05 2.00 9.23
C ARG A 124 -7.68 1.37 9.00
N CYS A 125 -7.61 0.05 8.86
CA CYS A 125 -6.35 -0.65 8.65
C CYS A 125 -6.10 -0.91 7.15
N VAL A 126 -5.42 0.04 6.49
CA VAL A 126 -5.17 0.04 5.04
C VAL A 126 -3.96 -0.81 4.67
N HIS A 127 -4.14 -1.92 3.95
CA HIS A 127 -3.17 -2.75 3.19
C HIS A 127 -2.21 -2.04 2.25
N GLY A 128 -2.71 -1.12 1.46
CA GLY A 128 -1.94 -0.51 0.39
C GLY A 128 -2.89 0.05 -0.63
N VAL A 129 -2.51 1.16 -1.22
CA VAL A 129 -3.32 1.85 -2.23
C VAL A 129 -2.47 2.00 -3.48
N MET A 130 -3.08 1.76 -4.64
CA MET A 130 -2.44 1.95 -5.95
C MET A 130 -3.40 2.67 -6.88
N ALA A 131 -2.88 3.62 -7.65
CA ALA A 131 -3.64 4.29 -8.71
C ALA A 131 -3.54 3.50 -10.02
N HIS A 132 -4.58 3.58 -10.86
CA HIS A 132 -4.52 3.11 -12.23
C HIS A 132 -3.57 4.02 -13.04
N PRO A 133 -2.67 3.47 -13.88
CA PRO A 133 -1.66 4.26 -14.60
C PRO A 133 -2.27 5.32 -15.54
N ASP A 134 -3.38 4.98 -16.20
CA ASP A 134 -4.05 5.88 -17.15
C ASP A 134 -5.21 6.69 -16.55
N ASP A 135 -5.57 6.42 -15.29
CA ASP A 135 -6.72 7.06 -14.61
C ASP A 135 -6.37 7.24 -13.12
N PRO A 136 -5.66 8.33 -12.76
CA PRO A 136 -5.17 8.52 -11.40
C PRO A 136 -6.28 8.68 -10.34
N GLU A 137 -7.54 8.90 -10.75
CA GLU A 137 -8.70 8.92 -9.85
C GLU A 137 -9.25 7.52 -9.56
N ARG A 138 -8.90 6.53 -10.40
CA ARG A 138 -9.20 5.13 -10.12
C ARG A 138 -8.16 4.54 -9.19
N LEU A 139 -8.55 4.33 -7.95
CA LEU A 139 -7.70 3.77 -6.89
C LEU A 139 -8.15 2.36 -6.54
N PHE A 140 -7.18 1.49 -6.25
CA PHE A 140 -7.38 0.15 -5.73
C PHE A 140 -6.77 0.03 -4.35
N LEU A 141 -7.45 -0.67 -3.45
CA LEU A 141 -7.09 -0.78 -2.04
C LEU A 141 -7.13 -2.24 -1.61
N GLN A 142 -6.00 -2.77 -1.15
CA GLN A 142 -6.04 -3.89 -0.21
C GLN A 142 -6.37 -3.30 1.16
N PHE A 143 -7.43 -3.78 1.79
CA PHE A 143 -7.79 -3.41 3.15
C PHE A 143 -7.46 -4.55 4.12
N HIS A 144 -7.64 -4.35 5.42
CA HIS A 144 -7.47 -5.43 6.39
C HIS A 144 -8.39 -6.61 6.10
N PHE A 145 -9.66 -6.30 5.80
CA PHE A 145 -10.64 -7.27 5.33
C PHE A 145 -11.26 -6.76 4.03
N GLY A 146 -10.83 -7.32 2.91
CA GLY A 146 -11.37 -7.09 1.59
C GLY A 146 -10.44 -6.31 0.66
N VAL A 147 -10.81 -6.33 -0.61
CA VAL A 147 -10.18 -5.54 -1.67
C VAL A 147 -11.24 -4.59 -2.21
N PHE A 148 -10.86 -3.34 -2.43
CA PHE A 148 -11.78 -2.26 -2.80
C PHE A 148 -11.26 -1.49 -4.01
N ARG A 149 -12.20 -0.86 -4.73
CA ARG A 149 -11.92 0.11 -5.78
C ARG A 149 -12.68 1.40 -5.52
N SER A 150 -12.05 2.52 -5.81
CA SER A 150 -12.69 3.82 -5.96
C SER A 150 -12.47 4.29 -7.39
N ASP A 151 -13.49 4.91 -8.00
CA ASP A 151 -13.42 5.54 -9.32
C ASP A 151 -13.49 7.08 -9.21
N ASN A 152 -13.25 7.63 -8.01
CA ASN A 152 -13.40 9.06 -7.70
C ASN A 152 -12.41 9.53 -6.62
N GLY A 153 -11.13 9.15 -6.75
CA GLY A 153 -10.06 9.66 -5.90
C GLY A 153 -10.17 9.20 -4.43
N GLY A 154 -10.77 8.03 -4.20
CA GLY A 154 -10.97 7.49 -2.85
C GLY A 154 -12.16 8.10 -2.11
N GLN A 155 -12.97 8.96 -2.74
CA GLN A 155 -14.15 9.52 -2.06
C GLN A 155 -15.13 8.42 -1.66
N VAL A 156 -15.38 7.43 -2.53
CA VAL A 156 -16.19 6.25 -2.21
C VAL A 156 -15.48 4.97 -2.66
N TRP A 157 -15.41 4.00 -1.75
CA TRP A 157 -14.85 2.67 -1.98
C TRP A 157 -15.92 1.62 -2.15
N LYS A 158 -15.80 0.79 -3.18
CA LYS A 158 -16.68 -0.34 -3.46
C LYS A 158 -15.92 -1.65 -3.32
N PRO A 159 -16.47 -2.66 -2.64
CA PRO A 159 -15.81 -3.96 -2.52
C PRO A 159 -15.72 -4.64 -3.89
N ILE A 160 -14.54 -5.16 -4.20
CA ILE A 160 -14.22 -5.90 -5.42
C ILE A 160 -13.58 -7.26 -5.10
N GLY A 161 -13.67 -7.74 -3.86
CA GLY A 161 -13.04 -9.00 -3.43
C GLY A 161 -13.82 -10.27 -3.78
N THR A 162 -14.99 -10.18 -4.41
CA THR A 162 -15.81 -11.35 -4.75
C THR A 162 -15.04 -12.30 -5.67
N GLY A 163 -14.95 -13.57 -5.27
CA GLY A 163 -14.21 -14.61 -6.01
C GLY A 163 -12.78 -14.83 -5.52
N LEU A 164 -12.25 -13.99 -4.62
CA LEU A 164 -11.00 -14.27 -3.91
C LEU A 164 -11.21 -15.39 -2.87
N PRO A 165 -10.18 -16.20 -2.58
CA PRO A 165 -10.29 -17.32 -1.64
C PRO A 165 -10.21 -16.87 -0.16
N SER A 166 -9.88 -15.60 0.07
CA SER A 166 -9.79 -14.95 1.37
C SER A 166 -9.93 -13.43 1.16
N ASP A 167 -10.40 -12.72 2.17
CA ASP A 167 -10.46 -11.26 2.20
C ASP A 167 -9.19 -10.62 2.80
N PHE A 168 -8.26 -11.43 3.32
CA PHE A 168 -7.03 -10.94 3.93
C PHE A 168 -5.82 -11.05 2.99
N GLY A 169 -4.99 -10.02 2.96
CA GLY A 169 -3.76 -9.95 2.17
C GLY A 169 -3.00 -8.66 2.46
N PHE A 170 -1.78 -8.50 1.97
CA PHE A 170 -1.00 -7.26 2.18
C PHE A 170 -0.74 -6.48 0.88
N PRO A 171 -0.04 -7.04 -0.12
CA PRO A 171 0.28 -6.26 -1.31
C PRO A 171 -0.95 -6.12 -2.21
N ILE A 172 -1.02 -4.97 -2.86
CA ILE A 172 -1.80 -4.74 -4.07
C ILE A 172 -0.91 -3.97 -5.03
N VAL A 173 -0.91 -4.37 -6.31
CA VAL A 173 -0.20 -3.66 -7.37
C VAL A 173 -1.09 -3.55 -8.61
N VAL A 174 -0.82 -2.53 -9.42
CA VAL A 174 -1.46 -2.33 -10.73
C VAL A 174 -0.38 -2.46 -11.79
N THR A 175 -0.63 -3.26 -12.82
CA THR A 175 0.32 -3.46 -13.94
C THR A 175 0.20 -2.34 -14.95
N ARG A 176 1.14 -2.32 -15.90
CA ARG A 176 1.11 -1.41 -17.05
C ARG A 176 -0.21 -1.46 -17.81
N SER A 177 -0.79 -2.63 -18.05
CA SER A 177 -2.09 -2.77 -18.71
C SER A 177 -3.31 -2.40 -17.83
N GLY A 178 -3.09 -1.92 -16.60
CA GLY A 178 -4.17 -1.59 -15.66
C GLY A 178 -4.73 -2.80 -14.92
N ALA A 179 -4.14 -3.98 -15.08
CA ALA A 179 -4.57 -5.16 -14.34
C ALA A 179 -4.18 -5.04 -12.86
N VAL A 180 -5.06 -5.51 -11.98
CA VAL A 180 -4.85 -5.47 -10.53
C VAL A 180 -4.39 -6.83 -10.06
N MET A 181 -3.37 -6.88 -9.21
CA MET A 181 -2.88 -8.11 -8.60
C MET A 181 -2.86 -8.01 -7.07
N VAL A 182 -3.31 -9.08 -6.42
CA VAL A 182 -3.26 -9.27 -4.97
C VAL A 182 -2.73 -10.66 -4.63
N VAL A 183 -2.25 -10.82 -3.40
CA VAL A 183 -1.76 -12.10 -2.88
C VAL A 183 -2.50 -12.44 -1.57
N PRO A 184 -3.64 -13.16 -1.65
CA PRO A 184 -4.42 -13.50 -0.48
C PRO A 184 -3.69 -14.46 0.47
N LEU A 185 -3.87 -14.25 1.77
CA LEU A 185 -3.44 -15.14 2.85
C LEU A 185 -4.66 -15.69 3.60
N ALA A 186 -4.49 -16.79 4.33
CA ALA A 186 -5.60 -17.51 4.96
C ALA A 186 -6.41 -16.65 5.95
N ALA A 187 -5.73 -15.88 6.81
CA ALA A 187 -6.36 -14.93 7.72
C ALA A 187 -5.34 -13.92 8.28
N ASP A 188 -5.83 -12.93 9.01
CA ASP A 188 -5.03 -11.96 9.77
C ASP A 188 -4.14 -12.60 10.84
N VAL A 189 -4.66 -13.63 11.51
CA VAL A 189 -3.95 -14.46 12.51
C VAL A 189 -3.20 -15.64 11.88
N GLN A 190 -3.59 -16.06 10.67
CA GLN A 190 -2.98 -17.14 9.92
C GLN A 190 -2.36 -16.59 8.62
N ARG A 191 -1.27 -15.83 8.77
CA ARG A 191 -0.59 -15.09 7.69
C ARG A 191 0.25 -15.99 6.76
N VAL A 192 -0.38 -17.04 6.21
CA VAL A 192 0.21 -17.96 5.21
C VAL A 192 -0.68 -18.03 3.97
N PHE A 193 -0.11 -18.41 2.82
CA PHE A 193 -0.87 -18.60 1.59
C PHE A 193 -2.04 -19.59 1.78
N VAL A 194 -3.18 -19.26 1.18
CA VAL A 194 -4.38 -20.11 1.24
C VAL A 194 -4.08 -21.50 0.67
N ASP A 195 -4.45 -22.54 1.41
CA ASP A 195 -4.19 -23.95 1.10
C ASP A 195 -2.71 -24.36 1.01
N GLY A 196 -1.78 -23.51 1.46
CA GLY A 196 -0.34 -23.75 1.30
C GLY A 196 0.12 -23.71 -0.17
N ARG A 197 -0.54 -22.87 -0.99
CA ARG A 197 -0.25 -22.70 -2.42
C ARG A 197 -0.03 -21.23 -2.75
N LEU A 198 1.11 -20.89 -3.32
CA LEU A 198 1.37 -19.53 -3.78
C LEU A 198 0.58 -19.26 -5.06
N ARG A 199 -0.33 -18.27 -4.98
CA ARG A 199 -1.18 -17.82 -6.07
C ARG A 199 -1.19 -16.30 -6.10
N ILE A 200 -1.01 -15.73 -7.29
CA ILE A 200 -1.31 -14.32 -7.53
C ILE A 200 -2.72 -14.26 -8.09
N PHE A 201 -3.61 -13.48 -7.47
CA PHE A 201 -4.94 -13.26 -8.03
C PHE A 201 -4.90 -12.00 -8.88
N ARG A 202 -5.23 -12.13 -10.17
CA ARG A 202 -5.17 -11.07 -11.16
C ARG A 202 -6.56 -10.76 -11.70
N SER A 203 -6.89 -9.48 -11.79
CA SER A 203 -8.11 -8.97 -12.41
C SER A 203 -7.76 -8.01 -13.56
N THR A 204 -8.51 -8.11 -14.66
CA THR A 204 -8.36 -7.22 -15.84
C THR A 204 -9.60 -6.35 -16.09
N ASP A 205 -10.62 -6.49 -15.26
CA ASP A 205 -11.91 -5.81 -15.38
C ASP A 205 -12.16 -4.89 -14.16
N GLY A 206 -11.07 -4.42 -13.53
CA GLY A 206 -11.14 -3.55 -12.37
C GLY A 206 -11.70 -4.24 -11.11
N GLY A 207 -11.51 -5.55 -10.97
CA GLY A 207 -11.91 -6.32 -9.80
C GLY A 207 -13.31 -6.92 -9.87
N THR A 208 -13.96 -6.93 -11.04
CA THR A 208 -15.25 -7.63 -11.21
C THR A 208 -15.07 -9.15 -11.19
N SER A 209 -13.97 -9.65 -11.74
CA SER A 209 -13.57 -11.05 -11.66
C SER A 209 -12.07 -11.21 -11.41
N TRP A 210 -11.70 -12.34 -10.83
CA TRP A 210 -10.32 -12.67 -10.46
C TRP A 210 -9.93 -14.05 -10.98
N ASN A 211 -8.71 -14.14 -11.51
CA ASN A 211 -8.10 -15.38 -11.95
C ASN A 211 -6.88 -15.69 -11.10
N ALA A 212 -6.76 -16.94 -10.65
CA ALA A 212 -5.57 -17.40 -9.96
C ALA A 212 -4.46 -17.71 -10.97
N ILE A 213 -3.34 -17.01 -10.86
CA ILE A 213 -2.11 -17.29 -11.60
C ILE A 213 -1.23 -18.21 -10.76
N THR A 214 -0.83 -19.33 -11.37
CA THR A 214 -0.04 -20.40 -10.74
C THR A 214 1.20 -20.80 -11.53
N ALA A 215 1.32 -20.36 -12.79
CA ALA A 215 2.41 -20.74 -13.67
C ALA A 215 3.76 -20.29 -13.10
N GLY A 216 4.62 -21.27 -12.79
CA GLY A 216 5.94 -21.03 -12.21
C GLY A 216 5.96 -20.80 -10.68
N LEU A 217 4.81 -20.95 -10.00
CA LEU A 217 4.68 -20.75 -8.56
C LEU A 217 4.49 -22.09 -7.82
N PRO A 218 5.01 -22.27 -6.59
CA PRO A 218 4.82 -23.48 -5.79
C PRO A 218 3.35 -23.73 -5.42
N GLN A 219 2.86 -24.95 -5.69
CA GLN A 219 1.44 -25.31 -5.52
C GLN A 219 1.16 -26.31 -4.39
N GLU A 220 2.15 -26.65 -3.58
CA GLU A 220 1.98 -27.56 -2.45
C GLU A 220 3.00 -27.27 -1.34
N HIS A 221 2.58 -27.50 -0.09
CA HIS A 221 3.41 -27.39 1.11
C HIS A 221 4.17 -26.06 1.24
N TYR A 222 3.59 -24.97 0.74
CA TYR A 222 4.24 -23.68 0.64
C TYR A 222 3.58 -22.67 1.58
N TYR A 223 4.14 -22.54 2.78
CA TYR A 223 3.57 -21.76 3.88
C TYR A 223 4.40 -20.48 4.13
N GLY A 224 4.06 -19.44 3.38
CA GLY A 224 4.69 -18.12 3.47
C GLY A 224 3.68 -17.01 3.24
N GLY A 225 4.16 -15.77 3.16
CA GLY A 225 3.33 -14.63 2.78
C GLY A 225 4.14 -13.57 2.04
N VAL A 226 3.46 -12.71 1.31
CA VAL A 226 4.06 -11.51 0.70
C VAL A 226 3.62 -10.32 1.54
N LEU A 227 4.57 -9.49 1.97
CA LEU A 227 4.29 -8.30 2.78
C LEU A 227 3.98 -7.11 1.88
N ARG A 228 3.39 -6.07 2.46
CA ARG A 228 2.92 -4.86 1.77
C ARG A 228 3.94 -4.23 0.81
N GLY A 229 5.19 -4.07 1.26
CA GLY A 229 6.28 -3.49 0.46
C GLY A 229 6.95 -4.48 -0.48
N SER A 230 6.62 -5.77 -0.39
CA SER A 230 7.36 -6.85 -1.03
C SER A 230 6.78 -7.27 -2.38
N MET A 231 6.03 -6.40 -3.07
CA MET A 231 5.58 -6.60 -4.46
C MET A 231 5.59 -5.28 -5.21
N ARG A 232 6.14 -5.24 -6.43
CA ARG A 232 6.22 -4.06 -7.29
C ARG A 232 6.02 -4.40 -8.76
N THR A 233 5.49 -3.42 -9.49
CA THR A 233 5.36 -3.41 -10.94
C THR A 233 6.20 -2.28 -11.50
N ASP A 234 6.82 -2.51 -12.65
CA ASP A 234 7.37 -1.46 -13.50
C ASP A 234 6.35 -1.17 -14.62
N LEU A 235 5.90 0.07 -14.67
CA LEU A 235 4.86 0.51 -15.62
C LEU A 235 5.41 0.78 -17.02
N GLU A 236 6.73 0.93 -17.18
CA GLU A 236 7.38 1.13 -18.48
C GLU A 236 7.66 -0.21 -19.17
N THR A 237 8.15 -1.19 -18.42
CA THR A 237 8.54 -2.51 -18.96
C THR A 237 7.42 -3.55 -18.85
N GLY A 238 6.52 -3.41 -17.87
CA GLY A 238 5.53 -4.44 -17.53
C GLY A 238 6.09 -5.56 -16.62
N GLU A 239 7.33 -5.40 -16.12
CA GLU A 239 7.92 -6.35 -15.19
C GLU A 239 7.23 -6.31 -13.82
N VAL A 240 7.21 -7.46 -13.14
CA VAL A 240 6.66 -7.61 -11.80
C VAL A 240 7.63 -8.42 -10.94
N VAL A 241 7.91 -7.94 -9.74
CA VAL A 241 8.73 -8.65 -8.76
C VAL A 241 8.01 -8.73 -7.43
N PHE A 242 8.14 -9.87 -6.75
CA PHE A 242 7.77 -9.95 -5.34
C PHE A 242 8.75 -10.80 -4.53
N GLY A 243 8.81 -10.53 -3.23
CA GLY A 243 9.58 -11.28 -2.26
C GLY A 243 8.70 -11.87 -1.17
N THR A 244 9.00 -13.09 -0.74
CA THR A 244 8.29 -13.75 0.35
C THR A 244 8.91 -13.40 1.72
N ASN A 245 8.12 -13.49 2.77
CA ASN A 245 8.56 -13.29 4.15
C ASN A 245 9.57 -14.36 4.64
N HIS A 246 9.83 -15.40 3.85
CA HIS A 246 10.85 -16.42 4.10
C HIS A 246 12.00 -16.41 3.08
N GLY A 247 12.14 -15.32 2.32
CA GLY A 247 13.38 -14.98 1.64
C GLY A 247 13.51 -15.41 0.19
N GLU A 248 12.42 -15.83 -0.46
CA GLU A 248 12.45 -16.16 -1.89
C GLU A 248 11.96 -14.97 -2.72
N VAL A 249 12.56 -14.77 -3.91
CA VAL A 249 12.19 -13.70 -4.85
C VAL A 249 11.66 -14.33 -6.12
N PHE A 250 10.56 -13.78 -6.63
CA PHE A 250 9.93 -14.18 -7.88
C PHE A 250 9.85 -12.97 -8.80
N HIS A 251 10.11 -13.23 -10.09
CA HIS A 251 10.07 -12.24 -11.14
C HIS A 251 9.19 -12.73 -12.29
N SER A 252 8.49 -11.79 -12.92
CA SER A 252 7.68 -11.96 -14.12
C SER A 252 8.04 -10.85 -15.09
N ALA A 253 8.25 -11.21 -16.36
CA ALA A 253 8.50 -10.29 -17.47
C ALA A 253 7.25 -10.06 -18.35
N ASP A 254 6.10 -10.61 -17.95
CA ASP A 254 4.88 -10.66 -18.74
C ASP A 254 3.65 -10.20 -17.93
N GLU A 255 3.80 -9.13 -17.16
CA GLU A 255 2.76 -8.53 -16.31
C GLU A 255 2.10 -9.52 -15.33
N GLY A 256 2.90 -10.42 -14.77
CA GLY A 256 2.50 -11.35 -13.72
C GLY A 256 1.77 -12.59 -14.21
N LEU A 257 1.83 -12.92 -15.51
CA LEU A 257 1.19 -14.10 -16.09
C LEU A 257 2.00 -15.38 -15.87
N THR A 258 3.33 -15.29 -15.97
CA THR A 258 4.25 -16.39 -15.65
C THR A 258 5.36 -15.91 -14.73
N TRP A 259 5.81 -16.81 -13.85
CA TRP A 259 6.77 -16.48 -12.81
C TRP A 259 8.01 -17.35 -12.86
N THR A 260 9.15 -16.75 -12.58
CA THR A 260 10.41 -17.45 -12.35
C THR A 260 10.90 -17.15 -10.94
N ARG A 261 11.18 -18.19 -10.15
CA ARG A 261 11.87 -18.03 -8.86
C ARG A 261 13.33 -17.70 -9.14
N LEU A 262 13.80 -16.55 -8.67
CA LEU A 262 15.20 -16.17 -8.78
C LEU A 262 16.06 -17.02 -7.82
N PRO A 263 17.32 -17.30 -8.17
CA PRO A 263 18.21 -18.10 -7.32
C PRO A 263 18.55 -17.37 -6.01
N GLY A 264 18.74 -18.15 -4.95
CA GLY A 264 19.14 -17.66 -3.64
C GLY A 264 18.01 -17.64 -2.62
N LYS A 265 18.39 -17.38 -1.37
CA LYS A 265 17.45 -17.23 -0.25
C LYS A 265 17.97 -16.14 0.67
N LEU A 266 17.14 -15.13 0.88
CA LEU A 266 17.42 -13.99 1.75
C LEU A 266 16.86 -14.25 3.15
N THR A 267 17.08 -13.28 4.05
CA THR A 267 16.26 -13.14 5.26
C THR A 267 14.85 -12.68 4.88
N ARG A 268 13.99 -12.45 5.88
CA ARG A 268 12.63 -11.94 5.67
C ARG A 268 12.63 -10.69 4.80
N ILE A 269 11.99 -10.76 3.64
CA ILE A 269 11.93 -9.64 2.69
C ILE A 269 10.79 -8.70 3.08
N MET A 270 11.14 -7.47 3.44
CA MET A 270 10.20 -6.41 3.83
C MET A 270 9.82 -5.49 2.67
N TYR A 271 10.70 -5.36 1.69
CA TYR A 271 10.56 -4.44 0.57
C TYR A 271 11.29 -5.00 -0.66
N VAL A 272 10.75 -4.74 -1.85
CA VAL A 272 11.42 -4.95 -3.14
C VAL A 272 11.25 -3.70 -4.01
N SER A 273 12.21 -3.40 -4.87
CA SER A 273 12.10 -2.38 -5.93
C SER A 273 12.64 -2.93 -7.23
N LEU A 274 12.10 -2.46 -8.34
CA LEU A 274 12.76 -2.49 -9.64
C LEU A 274 13.60 -1.21 -9.78
N ALA A 275 14.69 -1.27 -10.52
CA ALA A 275 15.70 -0.21 -10.65
C ALA A 275 15.90 0.15 -12.12
#